data_AF-A0A1I6TCW3-F1
#
_entry.id   AF-A0A1I6TCW3-F1
#
_cell.length_a   1.000
_cell.length_b   1.000
_cell.length_c   1.000
_cell.angle_alpha   90.00
_cell.angle_beta   90.00
_cell.angle_gamma   90.00
#
_symmetry.space_group_name_H-M   'P 1'
#
loop_
_entity.id
_entity.type
_entity.pdbx_description
1 polymer ?
#
loop_
_entity_poly.entity_id
_entity_poly.type
_entity_poly.pdbx_seq_one_letter_code
_entity_poly.pdbx_strand_id
1 'polypeptide(L)'
;MQFRDGWERETLDGIEVIKHPALRLRVSVMNATSDTGLTYGSPRNRTPKGAAAGRVVDLNGQMELLPDHDRGKPAMAHDGFSIWYLCVHDDGGEVRAELSRPTEFDSDHFVAFNERIFILGQGEWDDVQWTGPDQDDGEEFEVDVRRKG
;
A
#
# COMPACT_ATOMS: atom_id res chain seq x y z
N MET A 1 -14.00 14.36 10.49
CA MET A 1 -13.49 13.34 9.54
C MET A 1 -14.50 12.20 9.25
N GLN A 2 -15.03 12.10 8.02
CA GLN A 2 -15.97 11.06 7.61
C GLN A 2 -15.24 10.11 6.65
N PHE A 3 -15.01 8.85 7.05
CA PHE A 3 -14.47 7.84 6.15
C PHE A 3 -15.51 7.52 5.07
N ARG A 4 -15.08 7.27 3.82
CA ARG A 4 -15.94 6.63 2.83
C ARG A 4 -16.43 5.29 3.42
N ASP A 5 -17.71 4.97 3.22
CA ASP A 5 -18.36 3.79 3.83
C ASP A 5 -17.49 2.53 3.75
N GLY A 6 -17.27 1.88 4.90
CA GLY A 6 -16.56 0.60 5.00
C GLY A 6 -15.06 0.66 5.20
N TRP A 7 -14.44 1.85 5.20
CA TRP A 7 -13.01 2.01 5.49
C TRP A 7 -12.76 2.45 6.94
N GLU A 8 -11.76 1.82 7.55
CA GLU A 8 -11.38 2.04 8.95
C GLU A 8 -9.86 2.29 9.04
N ARG A 9 -9.44 3.11 10.02
CA ARG A 9 -8.01 3.24 10.36
C ARG A 9 -7.60 2.07 11.25
N GLU A 10 -6.40 1.55 11.03
CA GLU A 10 -5.81 0.50 11.86
C GLU A 10 -4.28 0.67 11.87
N THR A 11 -3.66 0.34 12.99
CA THR A 11 -2.19 0.22 13.08
C THR A 11 -1.85 -1.26 13.23
N LEU A 12 -1.20 -1.83 12.22
CA LEU A 12 -0.82 -3.24 12.18
C LEU A 12 0.68 -3.37 12.49
N ASP A 13 1.04 -3.86 13.67
CA ASP A 13 2.45 -4.05 14.06
C ASP A 13 3.33 -2.79 13.89
N GLY A 14 2.73 -1.61 14.06
CA GLY A 14 3.39 -0.31 13.86
C GLY A 14 3.43 0.18 12.40
N ILE A 15 2.74 -0.51 11.49
CA ILE A 15 2.47 -0.06 10.13
C ILE A 15 1.08 0.58 10.11
N GLU A 16 1.01 1.86 9.77
CA GLU A 16 -0.27 2.53 9.56
C GLU A 16 -0.94 2.02 8.29
N VAL A 17 -2.19 1.59 8.42
CA VAL A 17 -3.01 1.08 7.32
C VAL A 17 -4.43 1.65 7.36
N ILE A 18 -5.06 1.70 6.19
CA ILE A 18 -6.52 1.74 6.08
C ILE A 18 -7.01 0.33 5.76
N LYS A 19 -8.12 -0.06 6.39
CA LYS A 19 -8.68 -1.41 6.33
C LYS A 19 -10.10 -1.34 5.79
N HIS A 20 -10.44 -2.29 4.92
CA HIS A 20 -11.81 -2.55 4.51
C HIS A 20 -12.22 -3.96 4.93
N PRO A 21 -13.02 -4.14 5.99
CA PRO A 21 -13.39 -5.45 6.53
C PRO A 21 -14.06 -6.38 5.53
N ALA A 22 -15.05 -5.87 4.78
CA ALA A 22 -15.78 -6.68 3.80
C ALA A 22 -14.90 -7.16 2.63
N LEU A 23 -13.97 -6.32 2.16
CA LEU A 23 -13.01 -6.69 1.12
C LEU A 23 -11.82 -7.49 1.65
N ARG A 24 -11.67 -7.60 2.99
CA ARG A 24 -10.51 -8.19 3.66
C ARG A 24 -9.20 -7.64 3.10
N LEU A 25 -9.16 -6.31 2.99
CA LEU A 25 -8.08 -5.55 2.39
C LEU A 25 -7.51 -4.57 3.40
N ARG A 26 -6.18 -4.46 3.42
CA ARG A 26 -5.44 -3.38 4.07
C ARG A 26 -4.57 -2.68 3.04
N VAL A 27 -4.49 -1.37 3.14
CA VAL A 27 -3.63 -0.55 2.29
C VAL A 27 -2.75 0.31 3.19
N SER A 28 -1.43 0.22 2.98
CA SER A 28 -0.44 1.15 3.52
C SER A 28 0.12 2.00 2.37
N VAL A 29 0.84 3.07 2.69
CA VAL A 29 1.48 3.94 1.69
C VAL A 29 3.00 3.82 1.81
N MET A 30 3.71 3.86 0.69
CA MET A 30 5.16 3.99 0.69
C MET A 30 5.69 4.82 -0.48
N ASN A 31 6.75 5.58 -0.20
CA ASN A 31 7.59 6.15 -1.24
C ASN A 31 8.42 5.04 -1.88
N ALA A 32 8.30 4.91 -3.19
CA ALA A 32 8.88 3.84 -3.97
C ALA A 32 9.85 4.36 -5.05
N THR A 33 10.66 3.45 -5.58
CA THR A 33 11.70 3.74 -6.58
C THR A 33 11.09 4.19 -7.92
N SER A 34 11.96 4.65 -8.83
CA SER A 34 11.63 5.11 -10.18
C SER A 34 10.97 4.06 -11.08
N ASP A 35 10.86 2.81 -10.63
CA ASP A 35 10.22 1.73 -11.36
C ASP A 35 8.70 1.68 -11.13
N THR A 36 8.19 2.44 -10.15
CA THR A 36 6.77 2.57 -9.82
C THR A 36 6.00 3.11 -11.01
N GLY A 37 4.84 2.54 -11.32
CA GLY A 37 4.02 3.00 -12.44
C GLY A 37 4.51 2.51 -13.82
N LEU A 38 5.65 1.80 -13.91
CA LEU A 38 6.15 1.23 -15.17
C LEU A 38 5.69 -0.21 -15.32
N THR A 39 5.16 -0.53 -16.51
CA THR A 39 4.68 -1.88 -16.85
C THR A 39 5.77 -2.95 -16.80
N TYR A 40 7.03 -2.56 -16.98
CA TYR A 40 8.22 -3.43 -16.95
C TYR A 40 9.13 -3.20 -15.73
N GLY A 41 8.75 -2.31 -14.80
CA GLY A 41 9.57 -1.98 -13.63
C GLY A 41 9.36 -2.94 -12.46
N SER A 42 10.31 -2.98 -11.52
CA SER A 42 10.17 -3.69 -10.23
C SER A 42 10.34 -2.69 -9.07
N PRO A 43 9.26 -1.98 -8.68
CA PRO A 43 9.35 -0.94 -7.65
C PRO A 43 9.82 -1.52 -6.32
N ARG A 44 10.50 -0.68 -5.54
CA ARG A 44 10.94 -1.01 -4.18
C ARG A 44 10.66 0.17 -3.28
N ASN A 45 10.53 -0.05 -1.97
CA ASN A 45 10.56 1.05 -1.02
C ASN A 45 11.89 1.83 -1.14
N ARG A 46 11.84 3.16 -1.03
CA ARG A 46 13.05 4.02 -1.08
C ARG A 46 13.87 3.97 0.21
N THR A 47 13.22 3.67 1.33
CA THR A 47 13.82 3.64 2.66
C THR A 47 13.70 2.24 3.22
N PRO A 48 14.73 1.69 3.87
CA PRO A 48 14.67 0.39 4.52
C PRO A 48 13.44 0.27 5.43
N LYS A 49 12.73 -0.85 5.33
CA LYS A 49 11.61 -1.18 6.22
C LYS A 49 12.07 -2.20 7.25
N GLY A 50 11.51 -2.14 8.45
CA GLY A 50 11.83 -3.11 9.50
C GLY A 50 11.12 -4.45 9.33
N ALA A 51 11.38 -5.38 10.26
CA ALA A 51 10.83 -6.74 10.27
C ALA A 51 9.29 -6.84 10.17
N ALA A 52 8.55 -5.78 10.51
CA ALA A 52 7.09 -5.76 10.31
C ALA A 52 6.72 -5.86 8.82
N ALA A 53 7.51 -5.28 7.91
CA ALA A 53 7.29 -5.40 6.47
C ALA A 53 7.59 -6.82 5.96
N GLY A 54 8.58 -7.51 6.53
CA GLY A 54 8.81 -8.93 6.23
C GLY A 54 7.59 -9.79 6.56
N ARG A 55 6.96 -9.56 7.72
CA ARG A 55 5.72 -10.26 8.11
C ARG A 55 4.55 -10.01 7.17
N VAL A 56 4.50 -8.85 6.51
CA VAL A 56 3.48 -8.57 5.48
C VAL A 56 3.57 -9.59 4.35
N VAL A 57 4.77 -9.93 3.91
CA VAL A 57 4.98 -10.94 2.86
C VAL A 57 4.57 -12.33 3.35
N ASP A 58 4.92 -12.70 4.58
CA ASP A 58 4.50 -13.99 5.16
C ASP A 58 2.97 -14.12 5.21
N LEU A 59 2.27 -13.06 5.65
CA LEU A 59 0.81 -13.01 5.71
C LEU A 59 0.19 -13.09 4.31
N ASN A 60 0.74 -12.36 3.35
CA ASN A 60 0.29 -12.40 1.96
C ASN A 60 0.51 -13.79 1.32
N GLY A 61 1.63 -14.45 1.60
CA GLY A 61 1.94 -15.79 1.08
C GLY A 61 1.04 -16.87 1.65
N GLN A 62 0.69 -16.81 2.94
CA GLN A 62 -0.25 -17.74 3.55
C GLN A 62 -1.64 -17.71 2.89
N MET A 63 -2.09 -16.53 2.43
CA MET A 63 -3.34 -16.37 1.67
C MET A 63 -3.30 -17.05 0.29
N GLU A 64 -2.13 -17.15 -0.35
CA GLU A 64 -2.01 -17.74 -1.70
C GLU A 64 -2.14 -19.25 -1.72
N LEU A 65 -1.78 -19.90 -0.60
CA LEU A 65 -1.89 -21.35 -0.40
C LEU A 65 -3.34 -21.83 -0.29
N LEU A 66 -4.28 -20.90 -0.13
CA LEU A 66 -5.70 -21.22 -0.10
C LEU A 66 -6.21 -21.51 -1.53
N PRO A 67 -7.00 -22.58 -1.72
CA PRO A 67 -7.69 -22.84 -2.97
C PRO A 67 -8.45 -21.60 -3.45
N ASP A 68 -8.59 -21.40 -4.77
CA ASP A 68 -9.22 -20.18 -5.33
C ASP A 68 -10.64 -19.91 -4.77
N HIS A 69 -11.40 -20.95 -4.44
CA HIS A 69 -12.73 -20.83 -3.85
C HIS A 69 -12.74 -20.44 -2.36
N ASP A 70 -11.58 -20.47 -1.71
CA ASP A 70 -11.33 -20.09 -0.32
C ASP A 70 -10.46 -18.83 -0.20
N ARG A 71 -9.93 -18.30 -1.32
CA ARG A 71 -9.31 -16.98 -1.37
C ARG A 71 -10.38 -15.94 -0.99
N GLY A 72 -10.20 -15.30 0.15
CA GLY A 72 -11.20 -14.39 0.74
C GLY A 72 -12.04 -15.01 1.87
N LYS A 73 -11.92 -16.31 2.17
CA LYS A 73 -12.46 -16.93 3.40
C LYS A 73 -11.41 -16.96 4.52
N PRO A 74 -11.81 -16.89 5.80
CA PRO A 74 -10.86 -16.94 6.90
C PRO A 74 -10.24 -18.34 6.98
N ALA A 75 -9.02 -18.51 6.46
CA ALA A 75 -8.17 -19.62 6.90
C ALA A 75 -7.99 -19.54 8.42
N MET A 76 -8.11 -20.69 9.06
CA MET A 76 -8.25 -20.79 10.51
C MET A 76 -6.98 -20.40 11.31
N ALA A 77 -5.92 -19.95 10.64
CA ALA A 77 -4.64 -19.57 11.25
C ALA A 77 -4.31 -18.06 11.15
N HIS A 78 -5.09 -17.26 10.43
CA HIS A 78 -4.79 -15.84 10.15
C HIS A 78 -6.06 -14.97 10.17
N ASP A 79 -5.93 -13.65 10.38
CA ASP A 79 -7.08 -12.72 10.23
C ASP A 79 -7.54 -12.61 8.75
N GLY A 80 -6.68 -13.07 7.83
CA GLY A 80 -6.82 -13.26 6.40
C GLY A 80 -7.22 -12.00 5.62
N PHE A 81 -6.67 -10.87 6.03
CA PHE A 81 -6.63 -9.69 5.19
C PHE A 81 -5.42 -9.76 4.26
N SER A 82 -5.61 -9.39 2.99
CA SER A 82 -4.48 -9.08 2.11
C SER A 82 -3.96 -7.67 2.40
N ILE A 83 -2.65 -7.49 2.33
CA ILE A 83 -2.01 -6.20 2.60
C ILE A 83 -1.34 -5.71 1.32
N TRP A 84 -1.68 -4.49 0.93
CA TRP A 84 -1.22 -3.82 -0.27
C TRP A 84 -0.50 -2.53 0.08
N TYR A 85 0.41 -2.12 -0.79
CA TYR A 85 1.09 -0.83 -0.70
C TYR A 85 0.68 0.06 -1.87
N LEU A 86 0.15 1.24 -1.56
CA LEU A 86 0.13 2.35 -2.49
C LEU A 86 1.57 2.86 -2.60
N CYS A 87 2.22 2.47 -3.70
CA CYS A 87 3.57 2.84 -4.06
C CYS A 87 3.51 4.16 -4.80
N VAL A 88 4.23 5.16 -4.31
CA VAL A 88 4.28 6.49 -4.93
C VAL A 88 5.72 6.82 -5.29
N HIS A 89 5.93 7.20 -6.55
CA HIS A 89 7.16 7.80 -7.03
C HIS A 89 6.89 9.24 -7.42
N ASP A 90 7.75 10.13 -6.94
CA ASP A 90 7.75 11.55 -7.25
C ASP A 90 9.21 12.00 -7.36
N ASP A 91 9.55 12.61 -8.49
CA ASP A 91 10.86 13.20 -8.78
C ASP A 91 10.82 14.73 -8.96
N GLY A 92 9.66 15.35 -8.71
CA GLY A 92 9.39 16.78 -8.86
C GLY A 92 9.01 17.21 -10.27
N GLY A 93 9.15 16.34 -11.28
CA GLY A 93 8.67 16.57 -12.64
C GLY A 93 7.49 15.68 -13.01
N GLU A 94 7.45 14.47 -12.47
CA GLU A 94 6.42 13.48 -12.71
C GLU A 94 6.04 12.78 -11.39
N VAL A 95 4.75 12.50 -11.23
CA VAL A 95 4.25 11.59 -10.19
C VAL A 95 3.74 10.31 -10.84
N ARG A 96 4.11 9.17 -10.27
CA ARG A 96 3.61 7.85 -10.66
C ARG A 96 3.15 7.08 -9.42
N ALA A 97 2.06 6.33 -9.58
CA ALA A 97 1.47 5.60 -8.47
C ALA A 97 0.90 4.25 -8.91
N GLU A 98 1.07 3.25 -8.06
CA GLU A 98 0.44 1.94 -8.23
C GLU A 98 0.07 1.33 -6.88
N LEU A 99 -0.95 0.49 -6.87
CA LEU A 99 -1.29 -0.36 -5.75
C LEU A 99 -0.68 -1.75 -5.99
N SER A 100 0.22 -2.17 -5.12
CA SER A 100 1.00 -3.40 -5.34
C SER A 100 1.00 -4.30 -4.11
N ARG A 101 0.74 -5.58 -4.32
CA ARG A 101 0.70 -6.59 -3.25
C ARG A 101 2.04 -7.33 -3.15
N PRO A 102 2.84 -7.09 -2.09
CA PRO A 102 4.18 -7.66 -1.97
C PRO A 102 4.14 -9.15 -1.69
N THR A 103 5.08 -9.87 -2.30
CA THR A 103 5.25 -11.33 -2.15
C THR A 103 6.67 -11.75 -1.79
N GLU A 104 7.64 -10.83 -1.81
CA GLU A 104 9.01 -11.11 -1.39
C GLU A 104 9.62 -9.89 -0.70
N PHE A 105 10.31 -10.14 0.41
CA PHE A 105 11.01 -9.14 1.20
C PHE A 105 12.43 -9.62 1.47
N ASP A 106 13.42 -8.83 1.02
CA ASP A 106 14.84 -9.13 1.19
C ASP A 106 15.61 -7.86 1.53
N SER A 107 16.61 -7.98 2.41
CA SER A 107 17.52 -6.89 2.77
C SER A 107 16.78 -5.57 3.08
N ASP A 108 15.71 -5.64 3.89
CA ASP A 108 14.85 -4.52 4.30
C ASP A 108 14.01 -3.87 3.17
N HIS A 109 13.85 -4.56 2.03
CA HIS A 109 13.11 -4.07 0.88
C HIS A 109 12.11 -5.09 0.34
N PHE A 110 10.97 -4.60 -0.15
CA PHE A 110 10.13 -5.42 -1.03
C PHE A 110 10.84 -5.58 -2.37
N VAL A 111 10.92 -6.82 -2.86
CA VAL A 111 11.65 -7.15 -4.10
C VAL A 111 10.77 -7.83 -5.16
N ALA A 112 9.57 -8.29 -4.79
CA ALA A 112 8.59 -8.86 -5.72
C ALA A 112 7.15 -8.59 -5.28
N PHE A 113 6.26 -8.57 -6.29
CA PHE A 113 4.82 -8.36 -6.15
C PHE A 113 4.09 -9.33 -7.09
N ASN A 114 2.95 -9.87 -6.66
CA ASN A 114 2.12 -10.76 -7.49
C ASN A 114 1.08 -10.01 -8.33
N GLU A 115 0.53 -8.93 -7.79
CA GLU A 115 -0.49 -8.11 -8.42
C GLU A 115 -0.12 -6.63 -8.27
N ARG A 116 -0.22 -5.91 -9.38
CA ARG A 116 0.12 -4.49 -9.51
C ARG A 116 -0.98 -3.81 -10.31
N ILE A 117 -1.61 -2.81 -9.70
CA ILE A 117 -2.67 -2.01 -10.30
C ILE A 117 -2.11 -0.61 -10.51
N PHE A 118 -1.89 -0.24 -11.77
CA PHE A 118 -1.39 1.07 -12.16
C PHE A 118 -2.50 2.11 -11.97
N ILE A 119 -2.26 3.08 -11.07
CA ILE A 119 -3.20 4.18 -10.80
C ILE A 119 -2.81 5.40 -11.63
N LEU A 120 -1.51 5.67 -11.70
CA LEU A 120 -0.93 6.76 -12.46
C LEU A 120 0.39 6.30 -13.07
N GLY A 121 0.38 6.11 -14.39
CA GLY A 121 1.49 5.67 -15.20
C GLY A 121 2.35 6.82 -15.74
N GLN A 122 3.32 6.46 -16.57
CA GLN A 122 4.24 7.43 -17.18
C GLN A 122 3.49 8.41 -18.11
N GLY A 123 3.73 9.70 -17.93
CA GLY A 123 3.13 10.79 -18.69
C GLY A 123 1.68 11.11 -18.33
N GLU A 124 1.06 10.36 -17.42
CA GLU A 124 -0.35 10.55 -17.05
C GLU A 124 -0.53 11.66 -16.00
N TRP A 125 0.55 12.13 -15.36
CA TRP A 125 0.48 13.16 -14.31
C TRP A 125 -0.13 14.48 -14.81
N ASP A 126 0.22 14.91 -16.01
CA ASP A 126 -0.29 16.16 -16.60
C ASP A 126 -1.80 16.10 -16.90
N ASP A 127 -2.36 14.90 -17.05
CA ASP A 127 -3.78 14.68 -17.32
C ASP A 127 -4.63 14.62 -16.03
N VAL A 128 -3.99 14.61 -14.85
CA VAL A 128 -4.69 14.58 -13.56
C VAL A 128 -5.36 15.94 -13.31
N GLN A 129 -6.68 15.99 -13.54
CA GLN A 129 -7.49 17.14 -13.19
C GLN A 129 -7.96 17.05 -11.74
N TRP A 130 -7.40 17.89 -10.87
CA TRP A 130 -7.95 18.09 -9.53
C TRP A 130 -9.23 18.92 -9.63
N THR A 131 -10.38 18.29 -9.37
CA THR A 131 -11.69 18.97 -9.32
C THR A 131 -12.21 19.13 -7.89
N GLY A 132 -11.33 19.01 -6.88
CA GLY A 132 -11.68 19.26 -5.48
C GLY A 132 -11.92 20.75 -5.23
N PRO A 133 -12.66 21.11 -4.17
CA PRO A 133 -12.71 22.51 -3.76
C PRO A 133 -11.27 23.01 -3.50
N ASP A 134 -10.92 24.18 -4.04
CA ASP A 134 -9.68 24.91 -3.76
C ASP A 134 -9.58 25.40 -2.30
N GLN A 135 -10.51 24.97 -1.44
CA GLN A 135 -10.45 25.31 -0.03
C GLN A 135 -9.46 24.35 0.62
N ASP A 136 -8.48 24.93 1.29
CA ASP A 136 -7.74 24.29 2.36
C ASP A 136 -8.69 24.08 3.56
N ASP A 137 -9.77 23.30 3.34
CA ASP A 137 -10.79 22.94 4.32
C ASP A 137 -10.52 21.55 4.92
N GLY A 138 -9.32 21.01 4.69
CA GLY A 138 -8.78 19.94 5.51
C GLY A 138 -8.66 20.41 6.96
N GLU A 139 -9.31 19.72 7.89
CA GLU A 139 -9.04 19.93 9.32
C GLU A 139 -7.53 19.79 9.53
N GLU A 140 -6.85 20.81 10.08
CA GLU A 140 -5.50 20.67 10.61
C GLU A 140 -5.51 19.50 11.59
N PHE A 141 -4.85 18.39 11.22
CA PHE A 141 -4.68 17.25 12.09
C PHE A 141 -3.24 17.19 12.55
N GLU A 142 -3.05 17.09 13.85
CA GLU A 142 -1.72 16.95 14.44
C GLU A 142 -1.20 15.53 14.15
N VAL A 143 -0.12 15.44 13.36
CA VAL A 143 0.57 14.17 13.11
C VAL A 143 1.57 13.94 14.23
N ASP A 144 1.29 13.00 15.12
CA ASP A 144 2.25 12.57 16.16
C ASP A 144 3.41 11.78 15.52
N VAL A 145 4.47 12.48 15.12
CA VAL A 145 5.66 11.87 14.52
C VAL A 145 6.52 11.25 15.62
N ARG A 146 6.31 9.96 15.89
CA ARG A 146 7.18 9.19 16.79
C ARG A 146 8.37 8.59 16.03
N ARG A 147 9.55 9.18 16.20
CA ARG A 147 10.81 8.52 15.83
C ARG A 147 11.24 7.62 17.00
N LYS A 148 11.40 6.32 16.76
CA LYS A 148 12.11 5.45 17.70
C LYS A 148 13.60 5.77 17.59
N GLY A 149 14.18 6.26 18.68
CA GLY A 149 15.63 6.36 18.89
C GLY A 149 16.24 5.05 19.35
#